data_AF-R0K4C2-F1
#
_entry.id   AF-R0K4C2-F1
#
_cell.length_a   1.000
_cell.length_b   1.000
_cell.length_c   1.000
_cell.angle_alpha   90.00
_cell.angle_beta   90.00
_cell.angle_gamma   90.00
#
_symmetry.space_group_name_H-M   'P 1'
#
loop_
_entity.id
_entity.type
_entity.pdbx_description
1 polymer ?
#
loop_
_entity_poly.entity_id
_entity_poly.type
_entity_poly.pdbx_seq_one_letter_code
_entity_poly.pdbx_strand_id
1 'polypeptide(L)' 'ELEQFAKDLKHKRIMLGFTQADVGLALGTLYGKMFSQTTICRFEALQLSFKNMCKLKPLLQRWLNEAE' A
#
# COMPACT_ATOMS: atom_id res chain seq x y z
N GLU A 1 -11.76 0.66 10.15
CA GLU A 1 -11.44 1.32 8.86
C GLU A 1 -10.07 0.94 8.29
N LEU A 2 -8.95 1.18 9.00
CA LEU A 2 -7.61 0.82 8.49
C LEU A 2 -7.42 -0.68 8.27
N GLU A 3 -7.95 -1.52 9.16
CA GLU A 3 -7.88 -2.98 9.01
C GLU A 3 -8.61 -3.45 7.74
N GLN A 4 -9.82 -2.93 7.50
CA GLN A 4 -10.58 -3.27 6.31
C GLN A 4 -9.83 -2.83 5.05
N PHE A 5 -9.33 -1.58 5.04
CA PHE A 5 -8.53 -1.07 3.94
C PHE A 5 -7.28 -1.91 3.67
N ALA A 6 -6.55 -2.35 4.71
CA ALA A 6 -5.37 -3.20 4.55
C ALA A 6 -5.72 -4.57 3.93
N LYS A 7 -6.85 -5.18 4.34
CA LYS A 7 -7.37 -6.43 3.75
C LYS A 7 -7.75 -6.22 2.28
N ASP A 8 -8.48 -5.16 1.97
CA ASP A 8 -8.94 -4.86 0.61
C ASP A 8 -7.78 -4.57 -0.33
N LEU A 9 -6.82 -3.75 0.13
CA LEU A 9 -5.57 -3.46 -0.58
C LEU A 9 -4.82 -4.74 -0.93
N LYS A 10 -4.64 -5.65 0.05
CA LYS A 10 -3.96 -6.93 -0.17
C LYS A 10 -4.70 -7.78 -1.20
N HIS A 11 -6.03 -7.85 -1.10
CA HIS A 11 -6.86 -8.62 -2.04
C HIS A 11 -6.75 -8.08 -3.47
N LYS A 12 -6.92 -6.77 -3.64
CA LYS A 12 -6.77 -6.07 -4.92
C LYS A 12 -5.39 -6.24 -5.52
N ARG A 13 -4.34 -6.05 -4.72
CA ARG A 13 -2.95 -6.21 -5.14
C ARG A 13 -2.72 -7.61 -5.72
N ILE A 14 -3.17 -8.65 -5.01
CA ILE A 14 -3.03 -10.04 -5.47
C ILE A 14 -3.87 -10.31 -6.72
N MET A 15 -5.11 -9.82 -6.76
CA MET A 15 -6.03 -10.00 -7.89
C MET A 15 -5.50 -9.35 -9.18
N LEU A 16 -4.89 -8.18 -9.07
CA LEU A 16 -4.24 -7.46 -10.18
C LEU A 16 -2.83 -8.00 -10.52
N GLY A 17 -2.33 -9.00 -9.79
CA GLY A 17 -1.03 -9.61 -10.04
C GLY A 17 0.19 -8.79 -9.59
N PHE A 18 0.01 -7.77 -8.77
CA PHE A 18 1.11 -6.94 -8.26
C PHE A 18 1.83 -7.59 -7.08
N THR A 19 3.16 -7.54 -7.06
CA THR A 19 3.94 -7.85 -5.87
C THR A 19 3.97 -6.67 -4.91
N GLN A 20 4.32 -6.92 -3.65
CA GLN A 20 4.53 -5.84 -2.67
C GLN A 20 5.67 -4.89 -3.08
N ALA A 21 6.67 -5.39 -3.82
CA ALA A 21 7.73 -4.55 -4.38
C ALA A 21 7.21 -3.63 -5.49
N ASP A 22 6.35 -4.16 -6.37
CA ASP A 22 5.75 -3.38 -7.48
C ASP A 22 4.89 -2.24 -6.95
N VAL A 23 4.08 -2.49 -5.90
CA VAL A 23 3.32 -1.44 -5.22
C VAL A 23 4.26 -0.39 -4.63
N GLY A 24 5.36 -0.82 -3.99
CA GLY A 24 6.36 0.09 -3.43
C GLY A 24 7.04 0.98 -4.49
N LEU A 25 7.32 0.41 -5.66
CA LEU A 25 7.90 1.11 -6.81
C LEU A 25 6.90 2.09 -7.43
N ALA A 26 5.66 1.66 -7.66
CA ALA A 26 4.60 2.49 -8.23
C ALA A 26 4.30 3.72 -7.34
N LEU A 27 4.21 3.50 -6.02
CA LEU A 27 4.11 4.60 -5.07
C LEU A 27 5.34 5.52 -5.08
N GLY A 28 6.52 4.96 -5.34
CA GLY A 28 7.76 5.73 -5.53
C GLY A 28 7.67 6.72 -6.68
N THR A 29 7.14 6.29 -7.81
CA THR A 29 6.91 7.16 -8.98
C THR A 29 5.85 8.23 -8.70
N LEU A 30 4.76 7.88 -8.00
CA LEU A 30 3.66 8.80 -7.73
C LEU A 30 3.99 9.88 -6.69
N TYR A 31 4.84 9.57 -5.71
CA TYR A 31 5.06 10.42 -4.54
C TYR A 31 6.52 10.85 -4.33
N GLY A 32 7.41 10.50 -5.26
CA GLY A 32 8.83 10.88 -5.21
C GLY A 32 9.60 10.22 -4.06
N LYS A 33 9.04 9.16 -3.45
CA LYS A 33 9.65 8.44 -2.33
C LYS A 33 9.49 6.94 -2.51
N MET A 34 10.60 6.24 -2.77
CA MET A 34 10.59 4.78 -2.87
C MET A 34 10.09 4.16 -1.56
N PHE A 35 9.07 3.32 -1.69
CA PHE A 35 8.65 2.43 -0.62
C PHE A 35 9.20 1.04 -0.87
N SER A 36 9.64 0.37 0.18
CA SER A 36 10.15 -1.00 0.07
C SER A 36 9.02 -2.03 0.17
N GLN A 37 9.28 -3.23 -0.35
CA GLN A 37 8.43 -4.40 -0.11
C GLN A 37 8.12 -4.58 1.39
N THR A 38 9.12 -4.41 2.27
CA THR A 38 8.93 -4.49 3.72
C THR A 38 7.93 -3.46 4.24
N THR A 39 7.87 -2.27 3.65
CA THR A 39 6.92 -1.22 4.07
C THR A 39 5.49 -1.61 3.74
N ILE A 40 5.26 -2.13 2.52
CA ILE A 40 3.96 -2.63 2.09
C ILE A 40 3.54 -3.84 2.92
N CYS A 41 4.45 -4.79 3.15
CA CYS A 41 4.22 -5.95 4.01
C CYS A 41 3.78 -5.55 5.42
N ARG A 42 4.49 -4.59 6.04
CA ARG A 42 4.14 -4.09 7.38
C ARG A 42 2.81 -3.34 7.40
N PHE A 43 2.46 -2.62 6.34
CA PHE A 43 1.16 -1.96 6.24
C PHE A 43 0.02 -2.99 6.15
N GLU A 44 0.15 -4.01 5.29
CA GLU A 44 -0.82 -5.11 5.16
C GLU A 44 -1.01 -5.89 6.48
N ALA A 45 0.07 -6.04 7.25
CA ALA A 45 0.05 -6.69 8.55
C ALA A 45 -0.34 -5.76 9.73
N LEU A 46 -0.66 -4.48 9.46
CA LEU A 46 -0.93 -3.47 10.49
C LEU A 46 0.22 -3.26 11.50
N GLN A 47 1.46 -3.57 11.11
CA GLN A 47 2.67 -3.51 11.93
C GLN A 47 3.42 -2.17 11.82
N LEU A 48 2.73 -1.10 11.45
CA LEU A 48 3.25 0.27 11.50
C LEU A 48 2.56 1.05 12.61
N SER A 49 3.20 2.11 13.10
CA SER A 49 2.55 3.02 14.04
C SER A 49 1.29 3.62 13.40
N PHE A 50 0.28 3.92 14.22
CA PHE A 50 -0.97 4.49 13.74
C PHE A 50 -0.76 5.77 12.89
N LYS A 51 0.18 6.63 13.30
CA LYS A 51 0.57 7.83 12.54
C LYS A 51 1.10 7.51 11.15
N ASN A 52 1.90 6.45 11.01
CA ASN A 52 2.42 6.02 9.70
C ASN A 52 1.35 5.34 8.86
N MET A 53 0.48 4.54 9.46
CA MET A 53 -0.67 3.94 8.79
C MET A 53 -1.58 5.01 8.18
N CYS A 54 -1.93 6.04 8.96
CA CYS A 54 -2.77 7.14 8.48
C CYS A 54 -2.11 7.95 7.36
N LYS A 55 -0.77 8.07 7.36
CA LYS A 55 -0.03 8.75 6.28
C LYS A 55 0.03 7.92 4.99
N LEU A 56 0.12 6.59 5.11
CA LEU A 56 0.22 5.67 3.97
C LEU A 56 -1.14 5.38 3.33
N LYS A 57 -2.23 5.34 4.11
CA LYS A 57 -3.59 5.08 3.62
C LYS A 57 -3.96 5.90 2.38
N PRO A 58 -3.88 7.25 2.37
CA PRO A 58 -4.27 8.05 1.20
C PRO A 58 -3.38 7.78 -0.03
N LEU A 59 -2.10 7.42 0.19
CA LEU A 59 -1.17 7.10 -0.89
C LEU A 59 -1.57 5.78 -1.58
N LEU A 60 -1.83 4.77 -0.76
CA LEU A 60 -2.27 3.44 -1.22
C LEU A 60 -3.67 3.47 -1.82
N GLN A 61 -4.56 4.32 -1.31
CA GLN A 61 -5.90 4.50 -1.86
C GLN A 61 -5.84 5.10 -3.27
N ARG A 62 -4.98 6.10 -3.49
CA ARG A 62 -4.80 6.67 -4.83
C ARG A 62 -4.21 5.64 -5.78
N TRP A 63 -3.18 4.90 -5.36
CA TRP A 63 -2.62 3.82 -6.16
C TRP A 63 -3.68 2.78 -6.53
N LEU A 64 -4.53 2.37 -5.59
CA LEU A 64 -5.64 1.45 -5.84
C LEU A 64 -6.62 1.99 -6.90
N ASN A 65 -6.89 3.29 -6.90
CA ASN A 65 -7.78 3.93 -7.86
C ASN A 65 -7.15 4.10 -9.26
N GLU A 66 -5.81 4.16 -9.36
CA GLU A 66 -5.08 4.27 -10.64
C GLU A 66 -4.73 2.89 -11.22
N ALA A 67 -4.67 1.85 -10.38
CA ALA A 67 -4.40 0.47 -10.77
C ALA A 67 -5.69 -0.33 -11.11
N GLU A 68 -6.86 0.22 -10.79
CA GLU A 68 -8.19 -0.25 -11.24
C GLU A 68 -8.52 0.36 -12.61
#